data_AF-A0A4S8J1P4-F1
#
_entry.id   AF-A0A4S8J1P4-F1
#
_cell.length_a   1.000
_cell.length_b   1.000
_cell.length_c   1.000
_cell.angle_alpha   90.00
_cell.angle_beta   90.00
_cell.angle_gamma   90.00
#
_symmetry.space_group_name_H-M   'P 1'
#
loop_
_entity.id
_entity.type
_entity.pdbx_description
1 polymer ?
#
loop_
_entity_poly.entity_id
_entity_poly.type
_entity_poly.pdbx_seq_one_letter_code
_entity_poly.pdbx_strand_id
1 'polypeptide(L)'
;MEKMKADIVEFFKLPLEEKKAFAQLPTSLEGYGQAFVMSDDQKLDWADMLSLITRPLHSRNIDRWPAQPLTFRFISTTCAVVYTAVQLRT
;
A
#
# COMPACT_ATOMS: atom_id res chain seq x y z
N MET A 1 -15.39 -2.75 5.77
CA MET A 1 -14.61 -3.20 4.59
C MET A 1 -14.88 -2.35 3.37
N GLU A 2 -16.13 -2.05 3.00
CA GLU A 2 -16.44 -1.30 1.77
C GLU A 2 -15.77 0.08 1.67
N LYS A 3 -15.75 0.86 2.77
CA LYS A 3 -15.03 2.15 2.81
C LYS A 3 -13.53 2.01 2.52
N MET A 4 -12.89 1.02 3.14
CA MET A 4 -11.46 0.76 2.94
C MET A 4 -11.14 0.37 1.49
N LYS A 5 -11.98 -0.47 0.86
CA LYS A 5 -11.82 -0.81 -0.56
C LYS A 5 -11.92 0.44 -1.44
N ALA A 6 -12.89 1.31 -1.17
CA ALA A 6 -13.05 2.57 -1.89
C ALA A 6 -11.82 3.48 -1.70
N ASP A 7 -11.32 3.57 -0.48
CA ASP A 7 -10.14 4.37 -0.14
C ASP A 7 -8.89 3.93 -0.92
N ILE A 8 -8.70 2.62 -1.04
CA ILE A 8 -7.60 2.03 -1.81
C ILE A 8 -7.75 2.34 -3.29
N VAL A 9 -8.96 2.20 -3.83
CA VAL A 9 -9.24 2.56 -5.23
C VAL A 9 -8.93 4.03 -5.48
N GLU A 10 -9.34 4.93 -4.59
CA GLU A 10 -9.04 6.36 -4.69
C GLU A 10 -7.53 6.64 -4.58
N PHE A 11 -6.82 5.96 -3.68
CA PHE A 11 -5.35 6.07 -3.60
C PHE A 11 -4.67 5.68 -4.92
N PHE A 12 -5.06 4.57 -5.54
CA PHE A 12 -4.42 4.13 -6.79
C PHE A 12 -4.76 5.00 -8.00
N LYS A 13 -5.88 5.73 -7.95
CA LYS A 13 -6.23 6.77 -8.93
C LYS A 13 -5.38 8.03 -8.84
N LEU A 14 -4.67 8.26 -7.72
CA LEU A 14 -3.79 9.42 -7.58
C LEU A 14 -2.65 9.39 -8.62
N PRO A 15 -2.13 10.56 -9.02
CA PRO A 15 -0.93 10.66 -9.82
C PRO A 15 0.25 9.89 -9.21
N LEU A 16 1.13 9.38 -10.05
CA LEU A 16 2.30 8.62 -9.61
C LEU A 16 3.16 9.39 -8.61
N GLU A 17 3.34 10.70 -8.79
CA GLU A 17 4.16 11.51 -7.89
C GLU A 17 3.58 11.62 -6.48
N GLU A 18 2.26 11.63 -6.35
CA GLU A 18 1.60 11.59 -5.03
C GLU A 18 1.74 10.21 -4.39
N LYS A 19 1.63 9.13 -5.18
CA LYS A 19 1.82 7.75 -4.68
C LYS A 19 3.26 7.50 -4.24
N LYS A 20 4.25 8.07 -4.94
CA LYS A 20 5.67 7.99 -4.58
C LYS A 20 6.01 8.64 -3.23
N ALA A 21 5.19 9.56 -2.73
CA ALA A 21 5.36 10.09 -1.37
C ALA A 21 5.25 8.98 -0.30
N PHE A 22 4.56 7.89 -0.63
CA PHE A 22 4.40 6.71 0.21
C PHE A 22 5.35 5.58 -0.16
N ALA A 23 6.38 5.84 -0.98
CA ALA A 23 7.27 4.82 -1.49
C ALA A 23 7.86 3.94 -0.37
N GLN A 24 7.94 2.65 -0.66
CA GLN A 24 8.59 1.68 0.21
C GLN A 24 10.06 2.04 0.40
N LEU A 25 10.50 2.07 1.66
CA LEU A 25 11.91 2.31 2.00
C LEU A 25 12.72 1.01 1.97
N PRO A 26 14.03 1.06 1.69
CA PRO A 26 14.89 -0.13 1.68
C PRO A 26 14.88 -0.92 3.01
N THR A 27 14.63 -0.23 4.12
CA THR A 27 14.62 -0.81 5.48
C THR A 27 13.22 -1.16 5.99
N SER A 28 12.17 -0.99 5.16
CA SER A 28 10.78 -1.20 5.55
C SER A 28 10.06 -2.14 4.59
N LEU A 29 9.19 -2.98 5.14
CA LEU A 29 8.23 -3.77 4.36
C LEU A 29 6.96 -2.96 4.02
N GLU A 30 6.79 -1.78 4.61
CA GLU A 30 5.65 -0.90 4.37
C GLU A 30 5.96 0.17 3.31
N GLY A 31 4.94 0.48 2.51
CA GLY A 31 4.95 1.54 1.50
C GLY A 31 4.41 1.10 0.15
N TYR A 32 4.40 2.03 -0.78
CA TYR A 32 4.02 1.88 -2.19
C TYR A 32 5.24 1.44 -3.01
N GLY A 33 5.09 0.39 -3.81
CA GLY A 33 6.17 -0.14 -4.65
C GLY A 33 5.89 -1.56 -5.13
N GLN A 34 6.90 -2.21 -5.69
CA GLN A 34 6.86 -3.66 -5.96
C GLN A 34 7.45 -4.44 -4.79
N ALA A 35 7.14 -5.74 -4.73
CA ALA A 35 7.82 -6.66 -3.84
C ALA A 35 9.33 -6.69 -4.14
N PHE A 36 10.15 -6.95 -3.12
CA PHE A 36 11.61 -7.00 -3.26
C PHE A 36 12.05 -7.96 -4.36
N VAL A 37 13.01 -7.51 -5.17
CA VAL A 37 13.73 -8.36 -6.12
C VAL A 37 14.86 -9.05 -5.37
N MET A 38 14.74 -10.37 -5.19
CA MET A 38 15.70 -11.21 -4.49
C MET A 38 16.69 -11.88 -5.44
N SER A 39 16.33 -12.04 -6.71
CA SER A 39 17.18 -12.63 -7.75
C SER A 39 16.80 -12.16 -9.15
N ASP A 40 17.74 -12.28 -10.09
CA ASP A 40 17.53 -11.92 -11.51
C ASP A 40 16.50 -12.81 -12.21
N ASP A 41 16.36 -14.07 -11.77
CA ASP A 41 15.38 -15.03 -12.31
C ASP A 41 13.97 -14.88 -11.71
N GLN A 42 13.77 -13.93 -10.79
CA GLN A 42 12.48 -13.72 -10.15
C GLN A 42 11.45 -13.17 -11.13
N LYS A 43 10.34 -13.89 -11.29
CA LYS A 43 9.17 -13.40 -12.01
C LYS A 43 8.43 -12.40 -11.14
N LEU A 44 8.24 -11.18 -11.65
CA LEU A 44 7.50 -10.13 -10.97
C LEU A 44 6.10 -10.00 -11.55
N ASP A 45 5.13 -9.80 -10.66
CA ASP A 45 3.77 -9.48 -11.07
C ASP A 45 3.71 -8.08 -11.68
N TRP A 46 2.87 -7.94 -12.71
CA TRP A 46 2.56 -6.65 -13.30
C TRP A 46 1.50 -5.93 -12.47
N ALA A 47 1.90 -5.53 -11.27
CA ALA A 47 1.05 -4.87 -10.30
C ALA A 47 1.85 -3.85 -9.49
N ASP A 48 1.16 -2.80 -9.09
CA ASP A 48 1.63 -1.94 -8.01
C ASP A 48 1.12 -2.49 -6.67
N MET A 49 1.91 -2.35 -5.61
CA MET A 49 1.55 -2.80 -4.27
C MET A 49 1.60 -1.63 -3.29
N LEU A 50 0.63 -1.58 -2.37
CA LEU A 50 0.69 -0.78 -1.16
C LEU A 50 0.66 -1.74 0.04
N SER A 51 1.76 -1.79 0.77
CA SER A 51 1.92 -2.64 1.96
C SER A 51 1.82 -1.80 3.22
N LEU A 52 0.90 -2.15 4.12
CA LEU A 52 0.69 -1.47 5.39
C LEU A 52 0.53 -2.47 6.54
N ILE A 53 1.21 -2.21 7.66
CA ILE A 53 1.05 -2.97 8.90
C ILE A 53 -0.21 -2.46 9.60
N THR A 54 -1.28 -3.23 9.56
CA THR A 54 -2.54 -2.90 10.23
C THR A 54 -2.61 -3.44 11.65
N ARG A 55 -1.79 -4.43 12.03
CA ARG A 55 -1.79 -5.02 13.38
C ARG A 55 -0.39 -5.50 13.78
N PRO A 56 -0.08 -5.49 15.09
CA PRO A 56 -0.87 -4.90 16.18
C PRO A 56 -0.87 -3.36 16.14
N LEU A 57 -1.76 -2.70 16.90
CA LEU A 57 -1.94 -1.24 16.88
C LEU A 57 -0.63 -0.47 17.14
N HIS A 58 0.21 -0.97 18.06
CA HIS A 58 1.49 -0.35 18.41
C HIS A 58 2.57 -0.49 17.35
N SER A 59 2.40 -1.39 16.37
CA SER A 59 3.32 -1.57 15.25
C SER A 59 2.93 -0.74 14.03
N ARG A 60 1.82 0.01 14.09
CA ARG A 60 1.37 0.84 12.98
C ARG A 60 2.24 2.07 12.85
N ASN A 61 2.82 2.28 11.68
CA ASN A 61 3.45 3.53 11.33
C ASN A 61 2.45 4.47 10.65
N ILE A 62 1.67 5.22 11.43
CA ILE A 62 0.60 6.09 10.91
C ILE A 62 1.11 7.18 9.94
N ASP A 63 2.38 7.57 10.05
CA ASP A 63 2.99 8.54 9.13
C ASP A 63 3.10 7.99 7.70
N ARG A 64 3.10 6.66 7.55
CA ARG A 64 3.10 5.97 6.24
C ARG A 64 1.71 5.76 5.67
N TRP A 65 0.67 6.03 6.44
CA TRP A 65 -0.71 5.84 5.99
C TRP A 65 -1.15 7.10 5.24
N PRO A 66 -1.71 6.95 4.02
CA PRO A 66 -2.30 8.06 3.30
C PRO A 66 -3.26 8.83 4.22
N ALA A 67 -3.00 10.13 4.37
CA ALA A 67 -3.86 11.01 5.17
C ALA A 67 -5.20 11.26 4.47
N GLN A 68 -5.24 11.06 3.15
CA GLN A 68 -6.44 11.11 2.35
C GLN A 68 -6.60 9.82 1.55
N PRO A 69 -7.80 9.23 1.56
CA PRO A 69 -8.95 9.58 2.41
C PRO A 69 -8.74 9.19 3.90
N LEU A 70 -9.29 10.01 4.81
CA LEU A 70 -9.09 9.93 6.27
C LEU A 70 -9.45 8.56 6.88
N THR A 71 -10.33 7.82 6.22
CA THR A 71 -10.82 6.51 6.65
C THR A 71 -9.76 5.42 6.66
N PHE A 72 -8.61 5.62 5.99
CA PHE A 72 -7.42 4.78 6.18
C PHE A 72 -7.04 4.70 7.66
N ARG A 73 -6.88 5.82 8.35
CA ARG A 73 -6.30 5.82 9.73
C ARG A 73 -7.21 5.23 10.81
N PHE A 74 -8.51 5.04 10.52
CA PHE A 74 -9.50 4.54 11.47
C PHE A 74 -9.70 3.01 11.43
N ILE A 75 -8.93 2.28 10.64
CA ILE A 75 -9.14 0.85 10.41
C ILE A 75 -8.79 0.06 11.68
N SER A 76 -9.79 -0.50 12.36
CA SER A 76 -9.59 -1.27 13.61
C SER A 76 -9.44 -2.79 13.35
N THR A 77 -9.96 -3.33 12.25
CA THR A 77 -10.22 -4.77 12.14
C THR A 77 -9.47 -5.43 10.96
N THR A 78 -8.77 -6.53 11.29
CA THR A 78 -8.19 -7.55 10.40
C THR A 78 -6.73 -7.33 9.92
N CYS A 79 -5.97 -8.44 9.95
CA CYS A 79 -4.52 -8.62 9.78
C CYS A 79 -3.89 -7.94 8.55
N ALA A 80 -2.56 -7.80 8.58
CA ALA A 80 -1.70 -7.21 7.54
C ALA A 80 -2.31 -7.37 6.15
N VAL A 81 -2.73 -6.25 5.55
CA VAL A 81 -3.33 -6.31 4.22
C VAL A 81 -2.29 -5.84 3.21
N VAL A 82 -1.82 -6.81 2.43
CA VAL A 82 -1.11 -6.56 1.19
C VAL A 82 -2.18 -6.25 0.15
N TYR A 83 -2.25 -5.01 -0.30
CA TYR A 83 -3.11 -4.64 -1.41
C TYR A 83 -2.29 -4.59 -2.70
N THR A 84 -2.65 -5.45 -3.63
CA THR A 84 -2.13 -5.46 -5.00
C THR A 84 -3.15 -4.80 -5.91
N ALA A 85 -2.77 -3.72 -6.60
CA ALA A 85 -3.54 -3.19 -7.71
C ALA A 85 -2.87 -3.62 -9.02
N VAL A 86 -3.60 -4.41 -9.82
CA VAL A 86 -3.20 -4.66 -11.22
C VAL A 86 -3.62 -3.43 -12.01
N GLN A 87 -2.66 -2.62 -12.45
CA GLN A 87 -2.92 -1.50 -13.33
C GLN A 87 -3.34 -2.08 -14.70
N LEU A 88 -4.64 -2.22 -14.95
CA LEU A 88 -5.16 -2.41 -16.30
C LEU A 88 -4.82 -1.15 -17.08
N ARG A 89 -3.81 -1.22 -17.97
CA ARG A 89 -3.43 -0.09 -18.83
C ARG A 89 -4.67 0.37 -19.62
N THR A 90 -4.97 1.67 -19.55
CA THR A 90 -5.60 2.41 -20.66
C THR A 90 -4.60 2.58 -21.79
#